data_AF-A0A4V0I7J6-F1
#
_entry.id   AF-A0A4V0I7J6-F1
#
_cell.length_a   1.000
_cell.length_b   1.000
_cell.length_c   1.000
_cell.angle_alpha   90.00
_cell.angle_beta   90.00
_cell.angle_gamma   90.00
#
_symmetry.space_group_name_H-M   'P 1'
#
loop_
_entity.id
_entity.type
_entity.pdbx_description
1 polymer ?
#
loop_
_entity_poly.entity_id
_entity_poly.type
_entity_poly.pdbx_seq_one_letter_code
_entity_poly.pdbx_strand_id
1 'polypeptide(L)'
;MAKQTAKAPTKKATPKAPAATAPAPAAATPAPAPAPRPKPANIGEFLTKLARATDPAKLDKATAMLRAERFKLFAKVADDHLVGIVKSQSSPDLVYSCRLASDGSYACCTQNLNICGGLRGSPCKHLLVLVVGLAKAGELDPATAHDWTQASRKKKAELDKDAMAATFLQYKGAEAGEVDWRPTETIPEDFYAM
;
A
#
# COMPACT_ATOMS: atom_id res chain seq x y z
N MET A 1 -43.85 16.57 -79.02
CA MET A 1 -43.25 15.22 -79.02
C MET A 1 -41.74 15.34 -78.81
N ALA A 2 -41.14 14.38 -78.11
CA ALA A 2 -39.70 14.17 -77.84
C ALA A 2 -38.98 15.17 -76.89
N LYS A 3 -39.07 14.90 -75.58
CA LYS A 3 -38.08 15.37 -74.58
C LYS A 3 -36.79 14.55 -74.75
N GLN A 4 -35.70 15.20 -75.13
CA GLN A 4 -34.35 14.63 -75.15
C GLN A 4 -33.84 14.47 -73.72
N THR A 5 -33.51 13.24 -73.34
CA THR A 5 -32.88 12.88 -72.07
C THR A 5 -31.36 12.95 -72.20
N ALA A 6 -30.76 14.00 -71.62
CA ALA A 6 -29.32 14.12 -71.48
C ALA A 6 -28.81 13.19 -70.37
N LYS A 7 -27.90 12.28 -70.76
CA LYS A 7 -27.27 11.26 -69.93
C LYS A 7 -26.17 11.90 -69.06
N ALA A 8 -26.35 11.87 -67.74
CA ALA A 8 -25.37 12.39 -66.77
C ALA A 8 -24.16 11.45 -66.60
N PRO A 9 -22.97 11.98 -66.27
CA PRO A 9 -21.71 11.24 -66.27
C PRO A 9 -21.53 10.32 -65.06
N THR A 10 -20.96 9.15 -65.34
CA THR A 10 -20.51 8.11 -64.42
C THR A 10 -19.50 8.63 -63.40
N LYS A 11 -19.87 8.63 -62.11
CA LYS A 11 -18.94 8.81 -60.99
C LYS A 11 -18.09 7.54 -60.80
N LYS A 12 -16.77 7.67 -60.99
CA LYS A 12 -15.78 6.66 -60.58
C LYS A 12 -15.81 6.49 -59.06
N ALA A 13 -15.94 5.25 -58.61
CA ALA A 13 -15.83 4.86 -57.21
C ALA A 13 -14.36 4.89 -56.76
N THR A 14 -14.11 5.57 -55.65
CA THR A 14 -12.83 5.63 -54.94
C THR A 14 -12.56 4.29 -54.22
N PRO A 15 -11.32 3.79 -54.18
CA PRO A 15 -11.00 2.55 -53.46
C PRO A 15 -11.12 2.70 -51.94
N LYS A 16 -11.63 1.61 -51.34
CA LYS A 16 -11.89 1.33 -49.93
C LYS A 16 -10.61 1.38 -49.07
N ALA A 17 -10.60 2.20 -48.02
CA ALA A 17 -9.67 2.04 -46.89
C ALA A 17 -10.30 1.07 -45.86
N PRO A 18 -9.63 -0.02 -45.45
CA PRO A 18 -10.10 -0.88 -44.39
C PRO A 18 -9.97 -0.18 -43.02
N ALA A 19 -10.97 -0.39 -42.17
CA ALA A 19 -10.98 0.03 -40.78
C ALA A 19 -9.74 -0.52 -40.06
N ALA A 20 -9.02 0.36 -39.36
CA ALA A 20 -7.94 -0.03 -38.48
C ALA A 20 -8.52 -0.86 -37.32
N THR A 21 -8.17 -2.13 -37.29
CA THR A 21 -8.40 -3.03 -36.16
C THR A 21 -7.71 -2.44 -34.92
N ALA A 22 -8.48 -2.23 -33.85
CA ALA A 22 -7.92 -1.86 -32.55
C ALA A 22 -6.96 -2.98 -32.07
N PRO A 23 -5.78 -2.65 -31.54
CA PRO A 23 -4.90 -3.66 -30.95
C PRO A 23 -5.58 -4.25 -29.70
N ALA A 24 -5.56 -5.57 -29.62
CA ALA A 24 -6.01 -6.32 -28.45
C ALA A 24 -5.25 -5.86 -27.18
N PRO A 25 -5.88 -5.89 -25.99
CA PRO A 25 -5.21 -5.56 -24.75
C PRO A 25 -4.04 -6.53 -24.54
N ALA A 26 -2.85 -5.98 -24.36
CA ALA A 26 -1.66 -6.74 -24.00
C ALA A 26 -1.96 -7.53 -22.73
N ALA A 27 -1.76 -8.86 -22.80
CA ALA A 27 -1.89 -9.75 -21.67
C ALA A 27 -1.03 -9.21 -20.51
N ALA A 28 -1.67 -8.93 -19.38
CA ALA A 28 -0.99 -8.56 -18.16
C ALA A 28 -0.04 -9.70 -17.77
N THR A 29 1.25 -9.39 -17.73
CA THR A 29 2.29 -10.30 -17.24
C THR A 29 1.91 -10.72 -15.82
N PRO A 30 1.91 -12.03 -15.48
CA PRO A 30 1.63 -12.47 -14.12
C PRO A 30 2.65 -11.83 -13.17
N ALA A 31 2.16 -11.27 -12.07
CA ALA A 31 3.00 -10.73 -11.01
C ALA A 31 4.02 -11.79 -10.55
N PRO A 32 5.29 -11.42 -10.32
CA PRO A 32 6.28 -12.35 -9.82
C PRO A 32 5.81 -12.97 -8.48
N ALA A 33 6.07 -14.26 -8.31
CA ALA A 33 5.73 -14.99 -7.10
C ALA A 33 6.32 -14.27 -5.86
N PRO A 34 5.57 -14.19 -4.74
CA PRO A 34 6.07 -13.55 -3.53
C PRO A 34 7.35 -14.24 -3.07
N ALA A 35 8.34 -13.44 -2.67
CA ALA A 35 9.60 -13.92 -2.11
C ALA A 35 9.34 -14.91 -0.95
N PRO A 36 10.24 -15.88 -0.72
CA PRO A 36 10.09 -16.84 0.36
C PRO A 36 9.91 -16.11 1.69
N ARG A 37 8.82 -16.47 2.40
CA ARG A 37 8.50 -15.89 3.71
C ARG A 37 9.69 -16.06 4.66
N PRO A 38 10.21 -14.98 5.29
CA PRO A 38 11.27 -15.09 6.28
C PRO A 38 10.90 -16.09 7.38
N LYS A 39 11.90 -16.79 7.90
CA LYS A 39 11.73 -17.73 9.03
C LYS A 39 11.05 -17.00 10.19
N PRO A 40 10.21 -17.67 11.00
CA PRO A 40 9.58 -17.05 12.16
C PRO A 40 10.66 -16.52 13.10
N ALA A 41 10.89 -15.22 13.05
CA ALA A 41 11.94 -14.60 13.86
C ALA A 41 11.52 -14.64 15.33
N ASN A 42 12.49 -14.50 16.22
CA ASN A 42 12.22 -14.22 17.62
C ASN A 42 11.60 -12.82 17.72
N ILE A 43 10.26 -12.76 17.72
CA ILE A 43 9.50 -11.51 17.78
C ILE A 43 9.79 -10.73 19.06
N GLY A 44 10.08 -11.39 20.18
CA GLY A 44 10.46 -10.71 21.42
C GLY A 44 11.79 -9.96 21.31
N GLU A 45 12.78 -10.57 20.66
CA GLU A 45 14.05 -9.90 20.37
C GLU A 45 13.85 -8.73 19.40
N PHE A 46 13.04 -8.92 18.36
CA PHE A 46 12.68 -7.86 17.42
C PHE A 46 12.04 -6.67 18.13
N LEU A 47 11.04 -6.88 18.98
CA LEU A 47 10.38 -5.80 19.73
C LEU A 47 11.34 -5.09 20.68
N THR A 48 12.24 -5.84 21.34
CA THR A 48 13.27 -5.26 22.20
C THR A 48 14.20 -4.33 21.41
N LYS A 49 14.60 -4.73 20.19
CA LYS A 49 15.41 -3.88 19.30
C LYS A 49 14.61 -2.68 18.80
N LEU A 50 13.37 -2.90 18.36
CA LEU A 50 12.48 -1.87 17.86
C LEU A 50 12.21 -0.77 18.90
N ALA A 51 12.04 -1.15 20.18
CA ALA A 51 11.87 -0.22 21.30
C ALA A 51 13.06 0.74 21.48
N ARG A 52 14.27 0.32 21.09
CA ARG A 52 15.48 1.18 21.11
C ARG A 52 15.57 2.07 19.86
N ALA A 53 14.93 1.66 18.77
CA ALA A 53 14.93 2.38 17.50
C ALA A 53 13.81 3.42 17.39
N THR A 54 12.74 3.30 18.19
CA THR A 54 11.58 4.21 18.16
C THR A 54 11.25 4.78 19.55
N ASP A 55 10.16 5.54 19.63
CA ASP A 55 9.59 6.02 20.89
C ASP A 55 8.85 4.85 21.59
N PRO A 56 9.30 4.41 22.79
CA PRO A 56 8.67 3.29 23.50
C PRO A 56 7.17 3.48 23.73
N ALA A 57 6.73 4.69 24.05
CA ALA A 57 5.31 4.96 24.31
C ALA A 57 4.44 4.85 23.05
N LYS A 58 5.03 5.05 21.86
CA LYS A 58 4.34 4.81 20.58
C LYS A 58 4.30 3.33 20.24
N LEU A 59 5.35 2.58 20.58
CA LEU A 59 5.40 1.14 20.40
C LEU A 59 4.39 0.45 21.33
N ASP A 60 4.31 0.84 22.60
CA ASP A 60 3.33 0.31 23.55
C ASP A 60 1.89 0.54 23.08
N LYS A 61 1.61 1.71 22.48
CA LYS A 61 0.30 1.99 21.88
C LYS A 61 0.03 1.10 20.67
N ALA A 62 1.04 0.82 19.86
CA ALA A 62 0.90 -0.05 18.70
C ALA A 62 0.67 -1.52 19.10
N THR A 63 1.41 -2.03 20.08
CA THR A 63 1.22 -3.39 20.60
C THR A 63 -0.13 -3.50 21.33
N ALA A 64 -0.54 -2.49 22.10
CA ALA A 64 -1.87 -2.44 22.72
C ALA A 64 -2.99 -2.46 21.67
N MET A 65 -2.83 -1.73 20.55
CA MET A 65 -3.77 -1.80 19.43
C MET A 65 -3.85 -3.23 18.86
N LEU A 66 -2.70 -3.83 18.53
CA LEU A 66 -2.62 -5.19 17.97
C LEU A 66 -3.20 -6.27 18.91
N ARG A 67 -3.14 -6.07 20.23
CA ARG A 67 -3.76 -6.95 21.24
C ARG A 67 -5.26 -6.71 21.45
N ALA A 68 -5.79 -5.57 21.04
CA ALA A 68 -7.17 -5.20 21.29
C ALA A 68 -8.10 -5.70 20.18
N GLU A 69 -7.65 -5.71 18.93
CA GLU A 69 -8.50 -6.02 17.78
C GLU A 69 -7.73 -6.70 16.64
N ARG A 70 -8.46 -7.38 15.77
CA ARG A 70 -7.96 -7.91 14.51
C ARG A 70 -7.76 -6.76 13.51
N PHE A 71 -6.61 -6.71 12.85
CA PHE A 71 -6.37 -5.76 11.77
C PHE A 71 -6.35 -6.47 10.42
N LYS A 72 -6.93 -5.79 9.42
CA LYS A 72 -6.73 -6.10 8.00
C LYS A 72 -5.71 -5.12 7.45
N LEU A 73 -4.44 -5.52 7.44
CA LEU A 73 -3.34 -4.70 6.98
C LEU A 73 -3.20 -4.87 5.47
N PHE A 74 -3.67 -3.88 4.71
CA PHE A 74 -3.40 -3.85 3.27
C PHE A 74 -1.99 -3.30 3.08
N ALA A 75 -1.05 -4.15 2.73
CA ALA A 75 0.36 -3.78 2.66
C ALA A 75 1.00 -4.23 1.35
N LYS A 76 2.03 -3.49 0.95
CA LYS A 76 2.97 -3.90 -0.10
C LYS A 76 4.37 -3.62 0.39
N VAL A 77 5.16 -4.67 0.52
CA VAL A 77 6.60 -4.62 0.79
C VAL A 77 7.32 -4.66 -0.56
N ALA A 78 8.01 -3.58 -0.91
CA ALA A 78 8.97 -3.53 -2.00
C ALA A 78 10.39 -3.63 -1.43
N ASP A 79 11.40 -3.76 -2.28
CA ASP A 79 12.80 -3.93 -1.85
C ASP A 79 13.34 -2.74 -1.05
N ASP A 80 12.86 -1.53 -1.36
CA ASP A 80 13.34 -0.28 -0.79
C ASP A 80 12.31 0.43 0.10
N HIS A 81 11.05 -0.02 0.14
CA HIS A 81 10.03 0.58 0.98
C HIS A 81 8.82 -0.32 1.24
N LEU A 82 8.10 0.00 2.30
CA LEU A 82 6.80 -0.52 2.66
C LEU A 82 5.76 0.60 2.52
N VAL A 83 4.63 0.29 1.89
CA VAL A 83 3.39 1.06 2.00
C VAL A 83 2.27 0.21 2.55
N GLY A 84 1.33 0.82 3.27
CA GLY A 84 0.12 0.12 3.65
C GLY A 84 -0.94 0.98 4.31
N ILE A 85 -2.12 0.39 4.46
CA ILE A 85 -3.28 0.99 5.12
C ILE A 85 -3.48 0.36 6.49
N VAL A 86 -3.71 1.21 7.49
CA VAL A 86 -4.09 0.83 8.85
C VAL A 86 -5.39 1.52 9.21
N LYS A 87 -6.41 0.76 9.62
CA LYS A 87 -7.68 1.33 10.11
C LYS A 87 -7.50 1.96 11.49
N SER A 88 -8.22 3.05 11.74
CA SER A 88 -8.28 3.67 13.06
C SER A 88 -9.12 2.81 14.01
N GLN A 89 -8.64 2.65 15.23
CA GLN A 89 -9.40 1.97 16.29
C GLN A 89 -10.59 2.82 16.79
N SER A 90 -10.48 4.15 16.73
CA SER A 90 -11.49 5.05 17.29
C SER A 90 -12.58 5.46 16.31
N SER A 91 -12.40 5.17 15.01
CA SER A 91 -13.35 5.54 13.96
C SER A 91 -13.20 4.54 12.81
N PRO A 92 -14.22 3.70 12.54
CA PRO A 92 -14.11 2.63 11.55
C PRO A 92 -13.95 3.16 10.11
N ASP A 93 -14.41 4.39 9.85
CA ASP A 93 -14.32 5.05 8.55
C ASP A 93 -12.98 5.77 8.33
N LEU A 94 -12.17 5.92 9.37
CA LEU A 94 -10.88 6.60 9.31
C LEU A 94 -9.78 5.58 9.05
N VAL A 95 -9.08 5.72 7.92
CA VAL A 95 -7.92 4.90 7.58
C VAL A 95 -6.69 5.76 7.36
N TYR A 96 -5.55 5.20 7.71
CA TYR A 96 -4.25 5.84 7.59
C TYR A 96 -3.42 5.13 6.54
N SER A 97 -2.96 5.87 5.53
CA SER A 97 -1.86 5.41 4.68
C SER A 97 -0.56 5.62 5.42
N CYS A 98 0.32 4.63 5.37
CA CYS A 98 1.60 4.58 6.06
C CYS A 98 2.68 4.19 5.05
N ARG A 99 3.83 4.87 5.10
CA ARG A 99 5.01 4.56 4.30
C ARG A 99 6.26 4.58 5.17
N LEU A 100 7.12 3.58 4.98
CA LEU A 100 8.46 3.52 5.58
C LEU A 100 9.43 2.98 4.52
N ALA A 101 10.50 3.72 4.24
CA ALA A 101 11.51 3.31 3.29
C ALA A 101 12.82 2.91 3.97
N SER A 102 13.66 2.19 3.21
CA SER A 102 14.97 1.70 3.63
C SER A 102 15.95 2.81 3.94
N ASP A 103 15.83 3.95 3.27
CA ASP A 103 16.58 5.15 3.57
C ASP A 103 16.12 5.81 4.89
N GLY A 104 15.01 5.36 5.48
CA GLY A 104 14.41 5.92 6.67
C GLY A 104 13.41 7.05 6.41
N SER A 105 13.10 7.39 5.17
CA SER A 105 11.97 8.29 4.87
C SER A 105 10.66 7.63 5.32
N TYR A 106 9.80 8.40 5.99
CA TYR A 106 8.56 7.87 6.55
C TYR A 106 7.43 8.88 6.52
N ALA A 107 6.21 8.37 6.31
CA ALA A 107 5.00 9.16 6.19
C ALA A 107 3.80 8.41 6.77
N CYS A 108 2.83 9.17 7.27
CA CYS A 108 1.53 8.66 7.67
C CYS A 108 0.50 9.78 7.57
N CYS A 109 -0.61 9.54 6.89
CA CYS A 109 -1.68 10.54 6.76
C CYS A 109 -3.06 9.90 6.68
N THR A 110 -4.10 10.70 6.93
CA THR A 110 -5.49 10.28 6.72
C THR A 110 -5.86 10.32 5.24
N GLN A 111 -7.06 9.87 4.88
CA GLN A 111 -7.56 9.89 3.49
C GLN A 111 -7.64 11.30 2.88
N ASN A 112 -7.75 12.32 3.73
CA ASN A 112 -7.73 13.73 3.32
C ASN A 112 -6.31 14.30 3.25
N LEU A 113 -5.28 13.44 3.27
CA LEU A 113 -3.86 13.79 3.26
C LEU A 113 -3.42 14.67 4.44
N ASN A 114 -4.16 14.63 5.55
CA ASN A 114 -3.75 15.28 6.79
C ASN A 114 -2.66 14.45 7.47
N ILE A 115 -1.50 15.05 7.72
CA ILE A 115 -0.37 14.41 8.39
C ILE A 115 -0.81 13.87 9.75
N CYS A 116 -0.46 12.63 10.05
CA CYS A 116 -0.76 12.01 11.34
C CYS A 116 -0.06 12.77 12.47
N GLY A 117 -0.82 13.22 13.47
CA GLY A 117 -0.30 13.95 14.63
C GLY A 117 0.74 13.18 15.46
N GLY A 118 0.86 11.85 15.27
CA GLY A 118 1.85 11.00 15.92
C GLY A 118 3.25 11.03 15.29
N LEU A 119 3.45 11.69 14.14
CA LEU A 119 4.73 11.70 13.38
C LEU A 119 5.81 12.64 13.93
N ARG A 120 5.64 13.17 15.15
CA ARG A 120 6.55 14.11 15.80
C ARG A 120 7.90 13.43 16.10
N GLY A 121 8.85 13.53 15.17
CA GLY A 121 10.26 13.10 15.31
C GLY A 121 10.54 11.58 15.28
N SER A 122 9.51 10.75 15.14
CA SER A 122 9.63 9.30 14.98
C SER A 122 8.37 8.70 14.34
N PRO A 123 8.43 7.45 13.84
CA PRO A 123 7.27 6.73 13.32
C PRO A 123 6.09 6.75 14.31
N CYS A 124 4.90 7.01 13.79
CA CYS A 124 3.69 7.04 14.59
C CYS A 124 3.21 5.62 14.95
N LYS A 125 2.24 5.51 15.87
CA LYS A 125 1.69 4.20 16.26
C LYS A 125 1.13 3.40 15.07
N HIS A 126 0.53 4.05 14.06
CA HIS A 126 -0.02 3.34 12.89
C HIS A 126 1.07 2.68 12.05
N LEU A 127 2.19 3.39 11.83
CA LEU A 127 3.36 2.83 11.17
C LEU A 127 3.91 1.63 11.95
N LEU A 128 3.96 1.73 13.28
CA LEU A 128 4.44 0.63 14.13
C LEU A 128 3.47 -0.56 14.14
N VAL A 129 2.15 -0.33 14.09
CA VAL A 129 1.15 -1.40 13.91
C VAL A 129 1.41 -2.14 12.60
N LEU A 130 1.63 -1.42 11.51
CA LEU A 130 1.92 -2.01 10.20
C LEU A 130 3.22 -2.83 10.23
N VAL A 131 4.31 -2.25 10.73
CA VAL A 131 5.63 -2.89 10.78
C VAL A 131 5.61 -4.14 11.67
N VAL A 132 5.05 -4.04 12.88
CA VAL A 132 5.00 -5.16 13.83
C VAL A 132 4.04 -6.25 13.36
N GLY A 133 2.89 -5.87 12.78
CA GLY A 133 1.92 -6.82 12.23
C GLY A 133 2.50 -7.63 11.07
N LEU A 134 3.14 -6.97 10.11
CA LEU A 134 3.77 -7.66 8.96
C LEU A 134 4.98 -8.50 9.37
N ALA A 135 5.78 -8.02 10.32
CA ALA A 135 6.88 -8.79 10.89
C ALA A 135 6.39 -10.08 11.57
N LYS A 136 5.32 -9.98 12.36
CA LYS A 136 4.69 -11.13 13.02
C LYS A 136 4.07 -12.13 12.02
N ALA A 137 3.44 -11.62 10.97
CA ALA A 137 2.86 -12.44 9.91
C ALA A 137 3.90 -13.08 8.96
N GLY A 138 5.17 -12.70 9.08
CA GLY A 138 6.25 -13.18 8.20
C GLY A 138 6.17 -12.61 6.78
N GLU A 139 5.58 -11.43 6.62
CA GLU A 139 5.55 -10.69 5.34
C GLU A 139 6.65 -9.64 5.22
N LEU A 140 7.16 -9.17 6.36
CA LEU A 140 8.33 -8.30 6.44
C LEU A 140 9.39 -8.97 7.31
N ASP A 141 10.63 -9.04 6.84
CA ASP A 141 11.72 -9.57 7.66
C ASP A 141 11.95 -8.67 8.90
N PRO A 142 12.00 -9.21 10.13
CA PRO A 142 12.12 -8.39 11.33
C PRO A 142 13.44 -7.62 11.45
N ALA A 143 14.54 -8.09 10.83
CA ALA A 143 15.78 -7.31 10.77
C ALA A 143 15.63 -6.14 9.79
N THR A 144 15.04 -6.37 8.62
CA THR A 144 14.71 -5.29 7.67
C THR A 144 13.78 -4.24 8.31
N ALA A 145 12.71 -4.67 8.98
CA ALA A 145 11.79 -3.81 9.72
C ALA A 145 12.52 -2.94 10.75
N HIS A 146 13.42 -3.55 11.52
CA HIS A 146 14.24 -2.85 12.49
C HIS A 146 15.16 -1.83 11.83
N ASP A 147 15.87 -2.21 10.77
CA ASP A 147 16.86 -1.37 10.10
C ASP A 147 16.21 -0.15 9.45
N TRP A 148 15.07 -0.33 8.79
CA TRP A 148 14.30 0.78 8.21
C TRP A 148 13.76 1.71 9.30
N THR A 149 13.27 1.15 10.40
CA THR A 149 12.83 1.95 11.56
C THR A 149 14.00 2.70 12.19
N GLN A 150 15.17 2.07 12.32
CA GLN A 150 16.37 2.71 12.84
C GLN A 150 16.87 3.82 11.92
N ALA A 151 16.83 3.63 10.59
CA ALA A 151 17.18 4.66 9.61
C ALA A 151 16.26 5.89 9.68
N SER A 152 15.01 5.70 10.12
CA SER A 152 14.06 6.81 10.33
C SER A 152 14.39 7.70 11.53
N ARG A 153 15.28 7.26 12.42
CA ARG A 153 15.65 8.04 13.62
C ARG A 153 16.22 9.38 13.23
N LYS A 154 15.75 10.43 13.92
CA LYS A 154 16.15 11.83 13.69
C LYS A 154 15.81 12.37 12.30
N LYS A 155 15.14 11.60 11.44
CA LYS A 155 14.55 12.13 10.21
C LYS A 155 13.22 12.81 10.52
N LYS A 156 12.88 13.80 9.71
CA LYS A 156 11.56 14.44 9.75
C LYS A 156 10.63 13.64 8.84
N ALA A 157 9.40 13.43 9.30
CA ALA A 157 8.38 12.84 8.44
C ALA A 157 8.15 13.74 7.20
N GLU A 158 8.11 13.11 6.03
CA GLU A 158 7.93 13.79 4.75
C GLU A 158 6.73 13.17 4.05
N LEU A 159 5.79 14.01 3.62
CA LEU A 159 4.56 13.57 2.99
C LEU A 159 4.66 13.71 1.47
N ASP A 160 4.93 12.60 0.79
CA ASP A 160 4.70 12.47 -0.65
C ASP A 160 3.20 12.25 -0.89
N LYS A 161 2.49 13.33 -1.26
CA LYS A 161 1.03 13.28 -1.43
C LYS A 161 0.60 12.31 -2.53
N ASP A 162 1.38 12.19 -3.60
CA ASP A 162 1.03 11.37 -4.75
C ASP A 162 1.17 9.89 -4.40
N ALA A 163 2.28 9.49 -3.76
CA ALA A 163 2.46 8.13 -3.28
C ALA A 163 1.40 7.72 -2.25
N MET A 164 1.04 8.63 -1.35
CA MET A 164 0.04 8.35 -0.31
C MET A 164 -1.37 8.26 -0.91
N ALA A 165 -1.71 9.14 -1.86
CA ALA A 165 -2.97 9.08 -2.59
C ALA A 165 -3.10 7.80 -3.43
N ALA A 166 -2.02 7.39 -4.12
CA ALA A 166 -1.99 6.13 -4.87
C ALA A 166 -2.29 4.92 -3.98
N THR A 167 -1.76 4.89 -2.76
CA THR A 167 -2.03 3.83 -1.77
C THR A 167 -3.53 3.80 -1.40
N PHE A 168 -4.16 4.96 -1.21
CA PHE A 168 -5.60 5.03 -0.94
C PHE A 168 -6.46 4.60 -2.13
N LEU A 169 -6.07 4.97 -3.35
CA LEU A 169 -6.78 4.55 -4.57
C LEU A 169 -6.71 3.03 -4.72
N GLN A 170 -5.53 2.43 -4.51
CA GLN A 170 -5.37 0.98 -4.54
C GLN A 170 -6.22 0.29 -3.47
N TYR A 171 -6.27 0.85 -2.26
CA TYR A 171 -7.11 0.33 -1.17
C TYR A 171 -8.60 0.40 -1.49
N LYS A 172 -9.08 1.52 -2.02
CA LYS A 172 -10.49 1.65 -2.45
C LYS A 172 -10.83 0.69 -3.59
N GLY A 173 -9.91 0.51 -4.54
CA GLY A 173 -10.05 -0.50 -5.59
C GLY A 173 -10.13 -1.92 -5.01
N ALA A 174 -9.37 -2.21 -3.96
CA ALA A 174 -9.45 -3.49 -3.25
C ALA A 174 -10.78 -3.68 -2.51
N GLU A 175 -11.27 -2.64 -1.83
CA GLU A 175 -12.60 -2.67 -1.19
C GLU A 175 -13.74 -2.82 -2.20
N ALA A 176 -13.61 -2.24 -3.39
CA ALA A 176 -14.56 -2.37 -4.49
C ALA A 176 -14.44 -3.71 -5.26
N GLY A 177 -13.41 -4.52 -4.99
CA GLY A 177 -13.12 -5.75 -5.73
C GLY A 177 -12.55 -5.51 -7.14
N GLU A 178 -12.14 -4.28 -7.46
CA GLU A 178 -11.51 -3.88 -8.72
C GLU A 178 -10.02 -4.23 -8.75
N VAL A 179 -9.38 -4.32 -7.59
CA VAL A 179 -7.95 -4.66 -7.43
C VAL A 179 -7.81 -5.86 -6.50
N ASP A 180 -7.11 -6.92 -6.94
CA ASP A 180 -6.75 -8.04 -6.06
C ASP A 180 -5.59 -7.63 -5.14
N TRP A 181 -5.93 -6.96 -4.03
CA TRP A 181 -4.99 -6.65 -2.96
C TRP A 181 -5.53 -7.22 -1.65
N ARG A 182 -5.02 -8.39 -1.27
CA ARG A 182 -5.48 -9.10 -0.07
C ARG A 182 -4.80 -8.56 1.17
N PRO A 183 -5.54 -8.32 2.26
CA PRO A 183 -4.95 -7.88 3.50
C PRO A 183 -4.25 -9.02 4.22
N THR A 184 -3.19 -8.69 4.94
CA THR A 184 -2.65 -9.52 6.01
C THR A 184 -3.56 -9.37 7.23
N GLU A 185 -4.09 -10.49 7.73
CA GLU A 185 -4.89 -10.47 8.95
C GLU A 185 -4.01 -10.69 10.18
N THR A 186 -4.13 -9.80 11.17
CA THR A 186 -3.53 -10.01 12.49
C THR A 186 -4.60 -10.49 13.46
N ILE A 187 -4.23 -11.38 14.38
CA ILE A 187 -5.11 -11.82 15.47
C ILE A 187 -4.55 -11.36 16.82
N PRO A 188 -5.37 -10.80 17.73
CA PRO A 188 -4.93 -10.36 19.05
C PRO A 188 -4.05 -11.35 19.81
N GLU A 189 -4.39 -12.64 19.72
CA GLU A 189 -3.75 -13.74 20.42
C GLU A 189 -2.26 -13.87 20.04
N ASP A 190 -1.90 -13.49 18.81
CA ASP A 190 -0.51 -13.48 18.35
C ASP A 190 0.39 -12.52 19.13
N PHE A 191 -0.21 -11.53 19.80
CA PHE A 191 0.47 -10.44 20.48
C PHE A 191 0.39 -10.52 22.01
N TYR A 192 -0.30 -11.52 22.59
CA TYR A 192 -0.40 -11.68 24.05
C TYR A 192 0.88 -12.15 24.71
N ALA A 193 1.66 -12.98 24.03
CA ALA A 193 2.94 -13.50 24.52
C ALA A 193 4.15 -12.59 24.22
N MET A 194 3.89 -11.31 23.91
CA MET A 194 4.91 -10.31 23.58
C MET A 194 5.31 -9.44 24.77
#